data_AF-A0A378IUX1-F1
#
_entry.id   AF-A0A378IUX1-F1
#
_cell.length_a   1.000
_cell.length_b   1.000
_cell.length_c   1.000
_cell.angle_alpha   90.00
_cell.angle_beta   90.00
_cell.angle_gamma   90.00
#
_symmetry.space_group_name_H-M   'P 1'
#
loop_
_entity.id
_entity.type
_entity.pdbx_description
1 polymer ?
#
loop_
_entity_poly.entity_id
_entity_poly.type
_entity_poly.pdbx_seq_one_letter_code
_entity_poly.pdbx_strand_id
1 'polypeptide(L)'
;MTAFKAYIKTKKGIDLTKAPFNGYQNQISSKKSYEYSQPLGMHMREAGIEAFLFESARAKQPGINVAAYTPEIFIKEKDQYISSIQNWRCLANKNVIEFTRIEILARERWSFSKDDFE
;
A
#
# COMPACT_ATOMS: atom_id res chain seq x y z
N MET A 1 12.71 -3.39 -10.54
CA MET A 1 11.70 -2.83 -9.63
C MET A 1 12.39 -2.28 -8.40
N THR A 2 11.78 -1.30 -7.75
CA THR A 2 12.34 -0.63 -6.59
C THR A 2 11.40 -0.81 -5.40
N ALA A 3 11.93 -1.27 -4.27
CA ALA A 3 11.25 -1.18 -2.99
C ALA A 3 11.85 -0.04 -2.20
N PHE A 4 11.02 0.72 -1.49
CA PHE A 4 11.46 1.84 -0.67
C PHE A 4 10.61 1.90 0.59
N LYS A 5 11.09 2.65 1.57
CA LYS A 5 10.36 2.96 2.80
C LYS A 5 10.19 4.47 2.87
N ALA A 6 9.04 4.90 3.36
CA ALA A 6 8.73 6.29 3.62
C ALA A 6 8.08 6.40 5.00
N TYR A 7 8.26 7.54 5.67
CA TYR A 7 7.48 7.87 6.85
C TYR A 7 6.40 8.86 6.50
N ILE A 8 5.22 8.61 7.06
CA ILE A 8 4.06 9.48 6.93
C ILE A 8 3.69 9.96 8.32
N LYS A 9 3.49 11.27 8.47
CA LYS A 9 2.97 11.88 9.69
C LYS A 9 1.94 12.94 9.31
N THR A 10 0.74 12.81 9.87
CA THR A 10 -0.35 13.76 9.68
C THR A 10 -1.15 13.90 10.96
N LYS A 11 -1.80 15.05 11.14
CA LYS A 11 -2.85 15.25 12.16
C LYS A 11 -4.26 15.12 11.57
N LYS A 12 -4.38 15.05 10.24
CA LYS A 12 -5.62 14.91 9.48
C LYS A 12 -5.65 13.55 8.77
N GLY A 13 -5.45 12.52 9.57
CA GLY A 13 -5.52 11.12 9.14
C GLY A 13 -6.85 10.49 9.49
N ILE A 14 -7.28 9.49 8.72
CA ILE A 14 -8.44 8.65 9.05
C ILE A 14 -8.09 7.17 8.90
N ASP A 15 -8.55 6.36 9.84
CA ASP A 15 -8.36 4.91 9.82
C ASP A 15 -9.67 4.22 9.43
N LEU A 16 -9.79 3.83 8.15
CA LEU A 16 -10.99 3.15 7.65
C LEU A 16 -11.09 1.69 8.13
N THR A 17 -10.08 1.19 8.84
CA THR A 17 -10.11 -0.15 9.47
C THR A 17 -10.79 -0.13 10.84
N LYS A 18 -11.25 1.04 11.32
CA LYS A 18 -11.91 1.22 12.61
C LYS A 18 -13.37 1.63 12.44
N ALA A 19 -14.12 1.55 13.53
CA ALA A 19 -15.49 2.01 13.57
C ALA A 19 -15.56 3.53 13.27
N PRO A 20 -16.58 3.99 12.52
CA PRO A 20 -17.70 3.21 11.96
C PRO A 20 -17.38 2.52 10.62
N PHE A 21 -16.22 2.77 10.01
CA PHE A 21 -15.87 2.36 8.65
C PHE A 21 -15.64 0.86 8.48
N ASN A 22 -15.16 0.17 9.51
CA ASN A 22 -14.99 -1.28 9.48
C ASN A 22 -16.31 -2.02 9.23
N GLY A 23 -17.47 -1.44 9.60
CA GLY A 23 -18.79 -1.99 9.26
C GLY A 23 -19.13 -1.93 7.77
N TYR A 24 -18.40 -1.13 6.99
CA TYR A 24 -18.55 -0.94 5.54
C TYR A 24 -17.35 -1.44 4.74
N GLN A 25 -16.48 -2.25 5.36
CA GLN A 25 -15.24 -2.71 4.77
C GLN A 25 -15.44 -3.39 3.41
N ASN A 26 -16.47 -4.23 3.27
CA ASN A 26 -16.75 -4.95 2.02
C ASN A 26 -17.10 -4.01 0.87
N GLN A 27 -17.73 -2.88 1.17
CA GLN A 27 -18.09 -1.84 0.22
C GLN A 27 -16.88 -0.94 -0.11
N ILE A 28 -16.16 -0.52 0.93
CA ILE A 28 -14.97 0.36 0.81
C ILE A 28 -13.83 -0.36 0.06
N SER A 29 -13.61 -1.64 0.35
CA SER A 29 -12.53 -2.46 -0.23
C SER A 29 -13.05 -3.53 -1.19
N SER A 30 -14.06 -3.19 -1.99
CA SER A 30 -14.60 -4.10 -3.00
C SER A 30 -13.57 -4.40 -4.10
N LYS A 31 -13.41 -5.69 -4.45
CA LYS A 31 -12.57 -6.15 -5.56
C LYS A 31 -13.11 -5.74 -6.94
N LYS A 32 -14.42 -5.46 -7.03
CA LYS A 32 -15.16 -5.42 -8.30
C LYS A 32 -15.80 -4.07 -8.60
N SER A 33 -16.05 -3.25 -7.58
CA SER A 33 -16.72 -1.96 -7.73
C SER A 33 -15.98 -0.89 -6.93
N TYR A 34 -15.97 0.32 -7.47
CA TYR A 34 -15.43 1.50 -6.78
C TYR A 34 -16.53 2.45 -6.29
N GLU A 35 -17.80 2.07 -6.44
CA GLU A 35 -18.99 2.88 -6.14
C GLU A 35 -18.97 3.56 -4.77
N TYR A 36 -18.46 2.88 -3.74
CA TYR A 36 -18.34 3.45 -2.39
C TYR A 36 -16.99 4.13 -2.16
N SER A 37 -15.90 3.50 -2.62
CA SER A 37 -14.53 3.99 -2.40
C SER A 37 -14.22 5.33 -3.07
N GLN A 38 -14.76 5.58 -4.28
CA GLN A 38 -14.49 6.80 -5.05
C GLN A 38 -15.18 8.03 -4.43
N PRO A 39 -16.49 8.02 -4.15
CA PRO A 39 -17.14 9.13 -3.45
C PRO A 39 -16.56 9.34 -2.05
N LEU A 40 -16.27 8.25 -1.31
CA LEU A 40 -15.61 8.36 0.00
C LEU A 40 -14.26 9.07 -0.12
N GLY A 41 -13.45 8.70 -1.12
CA GLY A 41 -12.17 9.36 -1.39
C GLY A 41 -12.30 10.83 -1.78
N MET A 42 -13.32 11.18 -2.58
CA MET A 42 -13.64 12.56 -2.92
C MET A 42 -13.98 13.37 -1.67
N HIS A 43 -14.95 12.90 -0.87
CA HIS A 43 -15.36 13.58 0.37
C HIS A 43 -14.21 13.70 1.38
N MET A 44 -13.33 12.70 1.49
CA MET A 44 -12.14 12.78 2.35
C MET A 44 -11.19 13.90 1.89
N ARG A 45 -10.95 14.05 0.57
CA ARG A 45 -10.13 15.16 0.04
C ARG A 45 -10.79 16.51 0.31
N GLU A 46 -12.10 16.64 0.09
CA GLU A 46 -12.85 17.88 0.34
C GLU A 46 -12.87 18.25 1.82
N ALA A 47 -12.92 17.26 2.72
CA ALA A 47 -12.80 17.45 4.16
C ALA A 47 -11.36 17.75 4.63
N GLY A 48 -10.38 17.79 3.72
CA GLY A 48 -8.98 18.10 4.03
C GLY A 48 -8.22 16.96 4.72
N ILE A 49 -8.65 15.70 4.54
CA ILE A 49 -7.86 14.53 4.95
C ILE A 49 -6.60 14.46 4.11
N GLU A 50 -5.47 14.18 4.76
CA GLU A 50 -4.15 14.16 4.11
C GLU A 50 -3.66 12.72 3.89
N ALA A 51 -4.07 11.78 4.76
CA ALA A 51 -3.70 10.37 4.67
C ALA A 51 -4.80 9.47 5.24
N PHE A 52 -4.84 8.21 4.81
CA PHE A 52 -5.75 7.24 5.39
C PHE A 52 -5.24 5.80 5.31
N LEU A 53 -5.72 4.98 6.24
CA LEU A 53 -5.52 3.53 6.24
C LEU A 53 -6.78 2.85 5.71
N PHE A 54 -6.60 1.77 4.95
CA PHE A 54 -7.70 0.97 4.42
C PHE A 54 -7.29 -0.49 4.23
N GLU A 55 -8.25 -1.40 4.29
CA GLU A 55 -7.96 -2.82 4.06
C GLU A 55 -7.72 -3.11 2.57
N SER A 56 -6.74 -3.95 2.29
CA SER A 56 -6.44 -4.37 0.93
C SER A 56 -7.58 -5.21 0.36
N ALA A 57 -8.17 -4.73 -0.73
CA ALA A 57 -9.18 -5.48 -1.46
C ALA A 57 -8.65 -6.82 -2.01
N ARG A 58 -7.33 -6.95 -2.25
CA ARG A 58 -6.75 -8.06 -3.05
C ARG A 58 -5.78 -8.97 -2.28
N ALA A 59 -5.43 -8.64 -1.04
CA ALA A 59 -4.49 -9.45 -0.29
C ALA A 59 -5.11 -10.82 0.09
N LYS A 60 -4.35 -11.90 -0.04
CA LYS A 60 -4.76 -13.24 0.40
C LYS A 60 -4.94 -13.31 1.93
N GLN A 61 -4.11 -12.58 2.66
CA GLN A 61 -4.20 -12.40 4.11
C GLN A 61 -4.65 -10.97 4.41
N PRO A 62 -5.38 -10.71 5.51
CA PRO A 62 -5.74 -9.35 5.91
C PRO A 62 -4.51 -8.45 5.95
N GLY A 63 -4.55 -7.36 5.17
CA GLY A 63 -3.44 -6.44 5.01
C GLY A 63 -3.94 -5.01 4.93
N ILE A 64 -3.24 -4.09 5.60
CA ILE A 64 -3.58 -2.67 5.63
C ILE A 64 -2.72 -1.93 4.62
N ASN A 65 -3.38 -1.19 3.74
CA ASN A 65 -2.74 -0.22 2.87
C ASN A 65 -2.79 1.17 3.50
N VAL A 66 -1.84 2.00 3.12
CA VAL A 66 -1.82 3.43 3.42
C VAL A 66 -1.95 4.22 2.13
N ALA A 67 -2.73 5.28 2.17
CA ALA A 67 -2.86 6.25 1.09
C ALA A 67 -2.50 7.65 1.60
N ALA A 68 -1.90 8.43 0.70
CA ALA A 68 -1.48 9.81 0.92
C ALA A 68 -2.12 10.67 -0.18
N TYR A 69 -2.79 11.76 0.20
CA TYR A 69 -3.36 12.72 -0.74
C TYR A 69 -2.46 13.90 -1.01
N THR A 70 -1.58 14.23 -0.06
CA THR A 70 -0.67 15.37 -0.18
C THR A 70 0.76 14.96 0.17
N PRO A 71 1.79 15.56 -0.46
CA PRO A 71 3.18 15.16 -0.22
C PRO A 71 3.76 15.68 1.10
N GLU A 72 3.15 16.68 1.74
CA GLU A 72 3.67 17.34 2.95
C GLU A 72 3.69 16.43 4.18
N ILE A 73 2.92 15.34 4.15
CA ILE A 73 2.89 14.34 5.22
C ILE A 73 4.13 13.45 5.22
N PHE A 74 4.92 13.43 4.14
CA PHE A 74 6.12 12.62 4.07
C PHE A 74 7.24 13.29 4.85
N ILE A 75 7.68 12.66 5.93
CA ILE A 75 8.67 13.23 6.84
C ILE A 75 10.04 12.54 6.70
N LYS A 76 11.06 13.29 7.09
CA LYS A 76 12.42 12.80 7.28
C LYS A 76 12.58 12.18 8.65
N GLU A 77 13.48 11.21 8.77
CA GLU A 77 14.01 10.73 10.04
C GLU A 77 15.48 11.14 10.15
N LYS A 78 15.89 11.73 11.27
CA LYS A 78 17.25 12.27 11.47
C LYS A 78 17.71 13.21 10.33
N ASP A 79 16.82 14.10 9.91
CA ASP A 79 17.04 15.07 8.82
C ASP A 79 17.35 14.47 7.43
N GLN A 80 17.11 13.17 7.26
CA GLN A 80 17.25 12.47 5.99
C GLN A 80 15.92 11.82 5.61
N TYR A 81 15.54 11.91 4.33
CA TYR A 81 14.49 11.03 3.83
C TYR A 81 15.01 9.60 3.93
N ILE A 82 14.22 8.68 4.48
CA ILE A 82 14.62 7.28 4.46
C ILE A 82 14.82 6.86 3.00
N SER A 83 16.02 6.38 2.71
CA SER A 83 16.39 5.79 1.44
C SER A 83 16.81 4.34 1.67
N SER A 84 15.91 3.50 2.19
CA SER A 84 16.09 2.04 2.09
C SER A 84 15.69 1.56 0.69
N ILE A 85 16.22 2.23 -0.33
CA ILE A 85 15.95 1.91 -1.72
C ILE A 85 16.63 0.58 -2.01
N GLN A 86 15.82 -0.40 -2.36
CA GLN A 86 16.28 -1.72 -2.74
C GLN A 86 16.00 -1.93 -4.23
N ASN A 87 17.02 -2.37 -4.95
CA ASN A 87 16.89 -2.74 -6.35
C ASN A 87 16.60 -4.23 -6.47
N TRP A 88 15.42 -4.55 -7.01
CA TRP A 88 14.95 -5.91 -7.21
C TRP A 88 14.89 -6.21 -8.70
N ARG A 89 15.48 -7.34 -9.09
CA ARG A 89 15.28 -7.92 -10.43
C ARG A 89 13.92 -8.62 -10.44
N CYS A 90 13.07 -8.23 -11.39
CA CYS A 90 11.80 -8.91 -11.63
C CYS A 90 11.94 -9.76 -12.90
N LEU A 91 11.61 -11.04 -12.81
CA LEU A 91 11.50 -11.96 -13.93
C LEU A 91 10.08 -12.51 -13.93
N ALA A 92 9.38 -12.37 -15.05
CA ALA A 92 8.01 -12.84 -15.18
C ALA A 92 7.87 -13.69 -16.44
N ASN A 93 7.11 -14.79 -16.32
CA ASN A 93 6.61 -15.57 -17.44
C ASN A 93 5.15 -15.95 -17.18
N LYS A 94 4.56 -16.76 -18.07
CA LYS A 94 3.14 -17.16 -17.98
C LYS A 94 2.73 -17.89 -16.70
N ASN A 95 3.69 -18.48 -15.97
CA ASN A 95 3.43 -19.34 -14.81
C ASN A 95 3.91 -18.72 -13.49
N VAL A 96 4.95 -17.88 -13.54
CA VAL A 96 5.62 -17.38 -12.33
C VAL A 96 6.11 -15.94 -12.50
N ILE A 97 6.02 -15.18 -11.41
CA ILE A 97 6.69 -13.91 -11.21
C ILE A 97 7.68 -14.08 -10.07
N GLU A 98 8.96 -13.83 -10.33
CA GLU A 98 10.04 -13.89 -9.36
C GLU A 98 10.68 -12.50 -9.16
N PHE A 99 10.83 -12.10 -7.90
CA PHE A 99 11.64 -10.97 -7.47
C PHE A 99 12.90 -11.49 -6.79
N THR A 100 14.06 -11.15 -7.34
CA THR A 100 15.36 -11.48 -6.75
C THR A 100 16.13 -10.21 -6.41
N ARG A 101 16.70 -10.16 -5.20
CA ARG A 101 17.68 -9.16 -4.77
C ARG A 101 18.99 -9.86 -4.48
N ILE A 102 20.06 -9.43 -5.14
CA ILE A 102 21.42 -9.97 -4.95
C ILE A 102 22.22 -8.91 -4.21
N GLU A 103 22.78 -9.30 -3.08
CA GLU A 103 23.72 -8.53 -2.30
C GLU A 103 25.07 -9.26 -2.28
N ILE A 104 26.11 -8.61 -1.74
CA ILE A 104 27.47 -9.18 -1.70
C ILE A 104 27.51 -10.50 -0.91
N LEU A 105 26.72 -10.59 0.17
CA LEU A 105 26.74 -11.73 1.10
C LEU A 105 25.44 -12.55 1.09
N ALA A 106 24.41 -12.11 0.36
CA ALA A 106 23.08 -12.70 0.44
C ALA A 106 22.33 -12.64 -0.89
N ARG A 107 21.37 -13.56 -1.04
CA ARG A 107 20.38 -13.52 -2.12
C ARG A 107 19.00 -13.73 -1.52
N GLU A 108 18.14 -12.74 -1.71
CA GLU A 108 16.73 -12.83 -1.35
C GLU A 108 15.89 -13.08 -2.59
N ARG A 109 14.85 -13.90 -2.42
CA ARG A 109 13.99 -14.32 -3.51
C ARG A 109 12.55 -14.48 -3.06
N TRP A 110 11.65 -13.87 -3.81
CA TRP A 110 10.20 -14.01 -3.68
C TRP A 110 9.65 -14.53 -5.00
N SER A 111 8.76 -15.51 -4.95
CA SER A 111 8.19 -16.14 -6.13
C SER A 111 6.70 -16.31 -5.94
N PHE A 112 5.93 -15.94 -6.96
CA PHE A 112 4.48 -16.02 -6.97
C PHE A 112 4.03 -16.77 -8.22
N SER A 113 3.18 -17.77 -8.02
CA SER A 113 2.57 -18.55 -9.10
C SER A 113 1.30 -17.87 -9.61
N LYS A 114 0.75 -18.35 -10.73
CA LYS A 114 -0.55 -17.88 -11.23
C LYS A 114 -1.67 -18.08 -10.18
N ASP A 115 -1.64 -19.22 -9.49
CA ASP A 115 -2.58 -19.59 -8.43
C ASP A 115 -2.48 -18.67 -7.19
N ASP A 116 -1.49 -17.77 -7.17
CA ASP A 116 -1.40 -16.71 -6.17
C ASP A 116 -2.34 -15.52 -6.40
N PHE A 117 -3.01 -15.49 -7.54
CA PHE A 117 -3.86 -14.36 -7.94
C PHE A 117 -5.26 -14.77 -8.41
N GLU A 118 -5.56 -16.08 -8.38
CA GLU A 118 -6.90 -16.66 -8.62
C GLU A 118 -7.63 -16.91 -7.28
#